data_AF-A0A438C1L9-F1
#
_entry.id   AF-A0A438C1L9-F1
#
_cell.length_a   1.000
_cell.length_b   1.000
_cell.length_c   1.000
_cell.angle_alpha   90.00
_cell.angle_beta   90.00
_cell.angle_gamma   90.00
#
_symmetry.space_group_name_H-M   'P 1'
#
loop_
_entity.id
_entity.type
_entity.pdbx_description
1 polymer ?
#
loop_
_entity_poly.entity_id
_entity_poly.type
_entity_poly.pdbx_seq_one_letter_code
_entity_poly.pdbx_strand_id
1 'polypeptide(L)'
;MRYKARLVAKDFHQRLEIDFSDTFSLVVKLTTIQILLHLAVTYGWALRQLDVNNAFLQGTSVEDVFMQQPQGFHDPQFPQHVCKLQKAIYGLHQAPRTWYTELQNLFLSIGFIISKFDSSLFIRRQKKFTMFLLVHVDDIIITGTSSQQVQQFITTLAHRFSLKDLGPLAYFLGVEAIHTSYDLFLSQYKYIRDLLEKHNCRPSILSL
;
A
#
# COMPACT_ATOMS: atom_id res chain seq x y z
N MET A 1 -3.58 -24.16 -5.72
CA MET A 1 -3.82 -23.21 -4.61
C MET A 1 -2.51 -22.99 -3.86
N ARG A 2 -2.11 -21.74 -3.62
CA ARG A 2 -0.91 -21.42 -2.82
C ARG A 2 -1.39 -20.99 -1.43
N TYR A 3 -1.24 -21.85 -0.44
CA TYR A 3 -1.62 -21.53 0.94
C TYR A 3 -0.71 -20.41 1.47
N LYS A 4 -1.31 -19.32 1.95
CA LYS A 4 -0.60 -18.22 2.60
C LYS A 4 -0.93 -18.26 4.09
N ALA A 5 0.09 -18.43 4.92
CA ALA A 5 0.00 -18.19 6.36
C ALA A 5 0.67 -16.85 6.67
N ARG A 6 0.14 -16.12 7.65
CA ARG A 6 0.72 -14.87 8.15
C ARG A 6 0.89 -14.98 9.66
N LEU A 7 2.04 -14.54 10.16
CA LEU A 7 2.22 -14.29 11.58
C LEU A 7 1.60 -12.92 11.90
N VAL A 8 0.66 -12.91 12.84
CA VAL A 8 -0.07 -11.71 13.26
C VAL A 8 0.06 -11.60 14.77
N ALA A 9 0.51 -10.45 15.27
CA ALA A 9 0.53 -10.16 16.69
C ALA A 9 -0.91 -10.07 17.22
N LYS A 10 -1.12 -10.57 18.44
CA LYS A 10 -2.36 -10.29 19.19
C LYS A 10 -2.19 -8.90 19.83
N ASP A 11 -2.96 -7.94 19.35
CA ASP A 11 -2.92 -6.52 19.71
C ASP A 11 -3.44 -6.23 21.14
N PHE A 12 -4.24 -7.12 21.72
CA PHE A 12 -4.93 -6.95 23.02
C PHE A 12 -4.06 -6.62 24.24
N HIS A 13 -2.73 -6.70 24.15
CA HIS A 13 -1.81 -6.43 25.27
C HIS A 13 -0.88 -5.24 25.08
N GLN A 14 -0.92 -4.54 23.95
CA GLN A 14 -0.14 -3.32 23.78
C GLN A 14 -0.78 -2.15 24.55
N ARG A 15 0.02 -1.38 25.29
CA ARG A 15 -0.41 -0.20 26.05
C ARG A 15 0.04 1.08 25.35
N LEU A 16 -0.92 1.98 25.10
CA LEU A 16 -0.63 3.34 24.62
C LEU A 16 0.34 4.04 25.58
N GLU A 17 1.28 4.81 25.04
CA GLU A 17 2.39 5.51 25.75
C GLU A 17 3.51 4.61 26.31
N ILE A 18 3.36 3.28 26.28
CA ILE A 18 4.39 2.32 26.70
C ILE A 18 4.92 1.55 25.49
N ASP A 19 4.02 0.94 24.73
CA ASP A 19 4.34 0.05 23.59
C ASP A 19 4.15 0.73 22.23
N PHE A 20 3.46 1.88 22.19
CA PHE A 20 3.29 2.73 21.01
C PHE A 20 2.74 4.11 21.39
N SER A 21 3.07 5.14 20.59
CA SER A 21 2.64 6.54 20.83
C SER A 21 1.59 7.06 19.84
N ASP A 22 1.53 6.58 18.59
CA ASP A 22 0.41 6.85 17.67
C ASP A 22 0.15 5.67 16.70
N THR A 23 -1.09 5.57 16.20
CA THR A 23 -1.59 4.44 15.39
C THR A 23 -2.06 4.84 13.98
N PHE A 24 -1.76 6.05 13.51
CA PHE A 24 -2.29 6.55 12.25
C PHE A 24 -1.81 5.73 11.05
N SER A 25 -2.76 5.16 10.31
CA SER A 25 -2.57 4.65 8.96
C SER A 25 -3.14 5.66 7.98
N LEU A 26 -2.37 6.02 6.94
CA LEU A 26 -2.85 6.95 5.93
C LEU A 26 -3.88 6.29 5.02
N VAL A 27 -5.06 6.91 4.95
CA VAL A 27 -6.09 6.60 3.96
C VAL A 27 -6.05 7.69 2.91
N VAL A 28 -5.86 7.28 1.66
CA VAL A 28 -5.88 8.18 0.53
C VAL A 28 -7.28 8.74 0.33
N LYS A 29 -7.39 10.04 0.05
CA LYS A 29 -8.71 10.65 -0.20
C LYS A 29 -9.18 10.32 -1.61
N LEU A 30 -10.47 10.02 -1.74
CA LEU A 30 -11.09 9.72 -3.04
C LEU A 30 -10.92 10.88 -4.04
N THR A 31 -11.04 12.12 -3.57
CA THR A 31 -10.84 13.32 -4.39
C THR A 31 -9.43 13.39 -4.96
N THR A 32 -8.40 13.02 -4.18
CA THR A 32 -7.01 12.96 -4.63
C THR A 32 -6.82 11.91 -5.72
N ILE A 33 -7.42 10.72 -5.56
CA ILE A 33 -7.40 9.67 -6.60
C ILE A 33 -8.02 10.22 -7.89
N GLN A 34 -9.22 10.77 -7.81
CA GLN A 34 -9.95 11.27 -8.98
C GLN A 34 -9.17 12.37 -9.71
N ILE A 35 -8.60 13.33 -8.99
CA ILE A 35 -7.78 14.40 -9.59
C ILE A 35 -6.56 13.81 -10.28
N LEU A 36 -5.86 12.87 -9.64
CA LEU A 36 -4.67 12.26 -10.22
C LEU A 36 -4.98 11.48 -11.50
N LEU A 37 -6.03 10.67 -11.48
CA LEU A 37 -6.49 9.90 -12.64
C LEU A 37 -6.93 10.84 -13.77
N HIS A 38 -7.71 11.88 -13.45
CA HIS A 38 -8.14 12.88 -14.42
C HIS A 38 -6.95 13.58 -15.09
N LEU A 39 -5.95 14.00 -14.32
CA LEU A 39 -4.72 14.61 -14.85
C LEU A 39 -3.98 13.65 -15.78
N ALA A 40 -3.82 12.39 -15.36
CA ALA A 40 -3.12 11.40 -16.16
C ALA A 40 -3.83 11.14 -17.49
N VAL A 41 -5.16 11.01 -17.50
CA VAL A 41 -5.94 10.85 -18.73
C VAL A 41 -5.86 12.11 -19.61
N THR A 42 -6.09 13.29 -19.04
CA THR A 42 -6.11 14.57 -19.77
C THR A 42 -4.79 14.83 -20.51
N TYR A 43 -3.66 14.49 -19.89
CA TYR A 43 -2.34 14.73 -20.46
C TYR A 43 -1.69 13.48 -21.07
N GLY A 44 -2.42 12.36 -21.16
CA GLY A 44 -1.90 11.10 -21.71
C GLY A 44 -0.71 10.53 -20.94
N TRP A 45 -0.62 10.76 -19.62
CA TRP A 45 0.44 10.21 -18.79
C TRP A 45 0.16 8.75 -18.45
N ALA A 46 1.20 7.92 -18.49
CA ALA A 46 1.10 6.53 -18.07
C ALA A 46 0.77 6.45 -16.57
N LEU A 47 -0.24 5.66 -16.22
CA LEU A 47 -0.55 5.26 -14.84
C LEU A 47 0.06 3.90 -14.59
N ARG A 48 1.02 3.84 -13.66
CA ARG A 48 1.68 2.59 -13.25
C ARG A 48 1.28 2.23 -11.84
N GLN A 49 1.03 0.96 -11.61
CA GLN A 49 0.69 0.42 -10.31
C GLN A 49 1.80 -0.46 -9.78
N LEU A 50 2.12 -0.28 -8.49
CA LEU A 50 3.08 -1.09 -7.77
C LEU A 50 2.42 -1.67 -6.51
N ASP A 51 2.82 -2.88 -6.14
CA ASP A 51 2.39 -3.59 -4.94
C ASP A 51 3.62 -3.93 -4.08
N VAL A 52 3.69 -3.41 -2.86
CA VAL A 52 4.80 -3.69 -1.95
C VAL A 52 4.55 -5.02 -1.22
N ASN A 53 5.48 -5.95 -1.37
CA ASN A 53 5.37 -7.25 -0.71
C ASN A 53 5.61 -7.11 0.79
N ASN A 54 4.61 -7.53 1.58
CA ASN A 54 4.65 -7.54 3.04
C ASN A 54 5.11 -6.19 3.60
N ALA A 55 4.44 -5.09 3.24
CA ALA A 55 4.99 -3.75 3.45
C ALA A 55 5.34 -3.43 4.91
N PHE A 56 4.60 -3.96 5.89
CA PHE A 56 4.95 -3.82 7.30
C PHE A 56 6.31 -4.43 7.68
N LEU A 57 6.71 -5.53 7.02
CA LEU A 57 8.04 -6.15 7.20
C LEU A 57 9.18 -5.36 6.53
N GLN A 58 8.86 -4.38 5.70
CA GLN A 58 9.85 -3.47 5.11
C GLN A 58 10.20 -2.32 6.06
N GLY A 59 9.37 -2.08 7.07
CA GLY A 59 9.62 -1.08 8.10
C GLY A 59 10.69 -1.54 9.10
N THR A 60 11.59 -0.63 9.48
CA THR A 60 12.56 -0.87 10.57
C THR A 60 11.85 -0.65 11.91
N SER A 61 11.69 -1.68 12.73
CA SER A 61 11.13 -1.49 14.07
C SER A 61 12.16 -0.77 14.95
N VAL A 62 11.78 0.39 15.49
CA VAL A 62 12.62 1.17 16.42
C VAL A 62 12.44 0.70 17.86
N GLU A 63 11.28 0.09 18.16
CA GLU A 63 10.90 -0.32 19.50
C GLU A 63 11.14 -1.82 19.71
N ASP A 64 11.59 -2.17 20.91
CA ASP A 64 11.76 -3.55 21.37
C ASP A 64 10.39 -4.16 21.70
N VAL A 65 9.77 -4.78 20.69
CA VAL A 65 8.51 -5.48 20.86
C VAL A 65 8.75 -6.97 21.08
N PHE A 66 8.16 -7.52 22.14
CA PHE A 66 8.20 -8.95 22.45
C PHE A 66 6.82 -9.57 22.24
N MET A 67 6.79 -10.81 21.76
CA MET A 67 5.57 -11.58 21.60
C MET A 67 5.72 -12.97 22.21
N GLN A 68 4.61 -13.55 22.66
CA GLN A 68 4.60 -14.97 23.05
C GLN A 68 4.99 -15.85 21.87
N GLN A 69 5.58 -17.02 22.19
CA GLN A 69 5.92 -18.01 21.17
C GLN A 69 4.67 -18.40 20.37
N PRO A 70 4.75 -18.43 19.03
CA PRO A 70 3.59 -18.76 18.21
C PRO A 70 3.16 -20.21 18.43
N GLN A 71 1.85 -20.44 18.37
CA GLN A 71 1.29 -21.78 18.51
C GLN A 71 1.91 -22.74 17.49
N GLY A 72 2.38 -23.89 17.95
CA GLY A 72 3.09 -24.87 17.13
C GLY A 72 4.60 -24.62 16.96
N PHE A 73 5.13 -23.54 17.52
CA PHE A 73 6.56 -23.19 17.50
C PHE A 73 7.14 -22.97 18.90
N HIS A 74 6.57 -23.63 19.92
CA HIS A 74 7.13 -23.60 21.27
C HIS A 74 8.46 -24.33 21.32
N ASP A 75 9.46 -23.69 21.90
CA ASP A 75 10.72 -24.30 22.27
C ASP A 75 10.50 -25.27 23.45
N PRO A 76 10.74 -26.59 23.29
CA PRO A 76 10.57 -27.56 24.36
C PRO A 76 11.53 -27.34 25.54
N GLN A 77 12.71 -26.76 25.29
CA GLN A 77 13.71 -26.47 26.32
C GLN A 77 13.39 -25.18 27.07
N PHE A 78 12.76 -24.21 26.39
CA PHE A 78 12.44 -22.90 26.95
C PHE A 78 10.96 -22.51 26.75
N PRO A 79 10.02 -23.21 27.40
CA PRO A 79 8.59 -23.00 27.17
C PRO A 79 8.08 -21.62 27.61
N GLN A 80 8.79 -20.95 28.53
CA GLN A 80 8.44 -19.62 29.04
C GLN A 80 9.11 -18.46 28.30
N HIS A 81 9.98 -18.72 27.32
CA HIS A 81 10.59 -17.66 26.55
C HIS A 81 9.56 -16.91 25.69
N VAL A 82 9.93 -15.68 25.34
CA VAL A 82 9.20 -14.81 24.41
C VAL A 82 10.09 -14.51 23.21
N CYS A 83 9.47 -14.29 22.06
CA CYS A 83 10.17 -13.90 20.85
C CYS A 83 10.34 -12.39 20.81
N LYS A 84 11.56 -11.90 20.60
CA LYS A 84 11.81 -10.50 20.25
C LYS A 84 11.56 -10.30 18.76
N LEU A 85 10.69 -9.36 18.41
CA LEU A 85 10.41 -9.02 17.02
C LEU A 85 11.54 -8.17 16.44
N GLN A 86 12.14 -8.64 15.34
CA GLN A 86 13.15 -7.89 14.60
C GLN A 86 12.53 -6.92 13.57
N LYS A 87 11.27 -7.17 13.18
CA LYS A 87 10.53 -6.42 12.17
C LYS A 87 9.09 -6.23 12.61
N ALA A 88 8.48 -5.13 12.16
CA ALA A 88 7.09 -4.87 12.44
C ALA A 88 6.20 -5.87 11.67
N ILE A 89 5.33 -6.58 12.40
CA ILE A 89 4.41 -7.56 11.82
C ILE A 89 2.97 -7.04 11.83
N TYR A 90 2.08 -7.70 11.08
CA TYR A 90 0.64 -7.42 11.13
C TYR A 90 0.11 -7.56 12.56
N GLY A 91 -0.87 -6.74 12.92
CA GLY A 91 -1.46 -6.73 14.27
C GLY A 91 -0.72 -5.85 15.27
N LEU A 92 0.47 -5.34 14.94
CA LEU A 92 1.09 -4.29 15.74
C LEU A 92 0.47 -2.93 15.39
N HIS A 93 0.09 -2.15 16.41
CA HIS A 93 -0.48 -0.82 16.23
C HIS A 93 0.46 0.15 15.52
N GLN A 94 1.78 0.02 15.73
CA GLN A 94 2.79 0.87 15.11
C GLN A 94 3.20 0.43 13.69
N ALA A 95 2.88 -0.80 13.26
CA ALA A 95 3.39 -1.33 11.99
C ALA A 95 3.04 -0.49 10.75
N PRO A 96 1.80 0.01 10.59
CA PRO A 96 1.45 0.89 9.48
C PRO A 96 2.24 2.20 9.49
N ARG A 97 2.43 2.80 10.66
CA ARG A 97 3.17 4.06 10.84
C ARG A 97 4.64 3.88 10.52
N THR A 98 5.26 2.82 11.03
CA THR A 98 6.68 2.50 10.79
C THR A 98 6.94 2.30 9.31
N TRP A 99 6.08 1.55 8.62
CA TRP A 99 6.15 1.39 7.18
C TRP A 99 6.03 2.73 6.44
N TYR A 100 5.00 3.51 6.74
CA TYR A 100 4.79 4.80 6.09
C TYR A 100 5.97 5.75 6.32
N THR A 101 6.54 5.77 7.52
CA THR A 101 7.69 6.64 7.86
C THR A 101 8.93 6.27 7.05
N GLU A 102 9.26 4.99 6.92
CA GLU A 102 10.39 4.53 6.08
C GLU A 102 10.20 4.90 4.62
N LEU A 103 8.99 4.69 4.09
CA LEU A 103 8.64 5.04 2.73
C LEU A 103 8.69 6.56 2.50
N GLN A 104 8.15 7.34 3.43
CA GLN A 104 8.22 8.80 3.43
C GLN A 104 9.68 9.28 3.42
N ASN A 105 10.52 8.76 4.31
CA ASN A 105 11.92 9.15 4.41
C ASN A 105 12.67 8.88 3.09
N LEU A 106 12.41 7.73 2.46
CA LEU A 106 12.95 7.43 1.14
C LEU A 106 12.49 8.46 0.11
N PHE A 107 11.20 8.74 0.03
CA PHE A 107 10.67 9.66 -0.98
C PHE A 107 11.20 11.08 -0.81
N LEU A 108 11.25 11.57 0.43
CA LEU A 108 11.81 12.88 0.76
C LEU A 108 13.30 12.95 0.38
N SER A 109 14.09 11.91 0.67
CA SER A 109 15.52 11.87 0.31
C SER A 109 15.76 11.87 -1.22
N ILE A 110 14.83 11.35 -2.01
CA ILE A 110 14.87 11.39 -3.48
C ILE A 110 14.33 12.72 -4.04
N GLY A 111 13.83 13.61 -3.16
CA GLY A 111 13.38 14.96 -3.49
C GLY A 111 11.90 15.06 -3.84
N PHE A 112 11.08 14.12 -3.36
CA PHE A 112 9.62 14.34 -3.30
C PHE A 112 9.29 15.31 -2.16
N ILE A 113 8.16 15.98 -2.31
CA ILE A 113 7.49 16.71 -1.23
C ILE A 113 6.12 16.07 -1.00
N ILE A 114 5.65 16.11 0.25
CA ILE A 114 4.31 15.65 0.61
C ILE A 114 3.31 16.77 0.31
N SER A 115 2.18 16.43 -0.29
CA SER A 115 1.10 17.39 -0.53
C SER A 115 0.49 17.84 0.79
N LYS A 116 0.23 19.15 0.91
CA LYS A 116 -0.47 19.72 2.08
C LYS A 116 -1.95 19.30 2.14
N PHE A 117 -2.53 18.90 1.02
CA PHE A 117 -3.96 18.54 0.93
C PHE A 117 -4.22 17.07 1.28
N ASP A 118 -3.27 16.20 0.96
CA ASP A 118 -3.36 14.77 1.19
C ASP A 118 -1.96 14.20 1.44
N SER A 119 -1.74 13.69 2.64
CA SER A 119 -0.45 13.14 3.06
C SER A 119 -0.10 11.83 2.33
N SER A 120 -1.07 11.21 1.63
CA SER A 120 -0.83 10.05 0.76
C SER A 120 -0.26 10.45 -0.61
N LEU A 121 -0.29 11.74 -0.97
CA LEU A 121 0.20 12.24 -2.24
C LEU A 121 1.59 12.85 -2.11
N PHE A 122 2.54 12.29 -2.84
CA PHE A 122 3.89 12.79 -2.99
C PHE A 122 4.06 13.39 -4.39
N ILE A 123 4.74 14.54 -4.45
CA ILE A 123 4.94 15.30 -5.68
C ILE A 123 6.44 15.56 -5.82
N ARG A 124 7.01 15.25 -6.99
CA ARG A 124 8.38 15.60 -7.34
C ARG A 124 8.35 16.48 -8.58
N ARG A 125 8.71 17.75 -8.41
CA ARG A 125 8.77 18.73 -9.50
C ARG A 125 10.22 19.09 -9.78
N GLN A 126 10.65 18.82 -11.00
CA GLN A 126 11.94 19.26 -11.54
C GLN A 126 11.70 20.15 -12.77
N LYS A 127 12.76 20.84 -13.23
CA LYS A 127 12.66 21.75 -14.39
C LYS A 127 12.11 21.08 -15.66
N LYS A 128 12.40 19.78 -15.85
CA LYS A 128 12.05 19.03 -17.07
C LYS A 128 10.90 18.04 -16.89
N PHE A 129 10.53 17.71 -15.67
CA PHE A 129 9.46 16.73 -15.42
C PHE A 129 8.76 16.95 -14.09
N THR A 130 7.51 16.50 -14.03
CA THR A 130 6.75 16.38 -12.79
C THR A 130 6.29 14.95 -12.62
N MET A 131 6.39 14.43 -11.41
CA MET A 131 5.94 13.09 -11.04
C MET A 131 5.03 13.17 -9.82
N PHE A 132 3.98 12.37 -9.86
CA PHE A 132 2.98 12.24 -8.80
C PHE A 132 2.95 10.79 -8.36
N LEU A 133 2.92 10.58 -7.05
CA LEU A 133 2.99 9.29 -6.43
C LEU A 133 1.95 9.23 -5.32
N LEU A 134 1.04 8.28 -5.40
CA LEU A 134 -0.08 8.11 -4.48
C LEU A 134 0.08 6.79 -3.75
N VAL A 135 0.04 6.83 -2.43
CA VAL A 135 0.34 5.68 -1.57
C VAL A 135 -0.89 5.31 -0.76
N HIS A 136 -1.27 4.03 -0.82
CA HIS A 136 -2.29 3.44 0.04
C HIS A 136 -1.81 2.10 0.60
N VAL A 137 -1.27 2.15 1.82
CA VAL A 137 -0.74 0.97 2.53
C VAL A 137 0.30 0.23 1.67
N ASP A 138 -0.08 -0.89 1.03
CA ASP A 138 0.79 -1.73 0.21
C ASP A 138 0.74 -1.32 -1.29
N ASP A 139 -0.32 -0.63 -1.72
CA ASP A 139 -0.55 -0.21 -3.11
C ASP A 139 0.02 1.19 -3.39
N ILE A 140 0.69 1.35 -4.53
CA ILE A 140 1.24 2.62 -4.97
C ILE A 140 0.84 2.88 -6.43
N ILE A 141 0.28 4.06 -6.70
CA ILE A 141 0.08 4.57 -8.07
C ILE A 141 1.16 5.61 -8.35
N ILE A 142 1.80 5.49 -9.51
CA ILE A 142 2.75 6.49 -9.99
C ILE A 142 2.40 6.95 -11.40
N THR A 143 2.52 8.26 -11.63
CA THR A 143 2.37 8.88 -12.94
C THR A 143 3.23 10.12 -13.05
N GLY A 144 3.41 10.64 -14.26
CA GLY A 144 4.18 11.85 -14.47
C GLY A 144 4.40 12.16 -15.94
N THR A 145 5.01 13.31 -16.17
CA THR A 145 5.23 13.86 -17.52
C THR A 145 6.33 13.13 -18.31
N SER A 146 7.08 12.22 -17.68
CA SER A 146 8.17 11.47 -18.32
C SER A 146 8.15 10.01 -17.88
N SER A 147 7.80 9.11 -18.80
CA SER A 147 7.78 7.66 -18.58
C SER A 147 9.16 7.11 -18.22
N GLN A 148 10.23 7.65 -18.82
CA GLN A 148 11.60 7.28 -18.51
C GLN A 148 11.95 7.57 -17.04
N GLN A 149 11.60 8.76 -16.54
CA GLN A 149 11.86 9.14 -15.15
C GLN A 149 11.03 8.30 -14.19
N VAL A 150 9.77 8.01 -14.53
CA VAL A 150 8.91 7.09 -13.77
C VAL A 150 9.56 5.71 -13.67
N GLN A 151 10.01 5.14 -14.79
CA GLN A 151 10.65 3.83 -14.79
C GLN A 151 11.96 3.80 -13.98
N GLN A 152 12.79 4.83 -14.09
CA GLN A 152 14.01 4.96 -13.28
C GLN A 152 13.70 5.01 -11.77
N PHE A 153 12.65 5.72 -11.39
CA PHE A 153 12.20 5.76 -10.00
C PHE A 153 11.68 4.40 -9.53
N ILE A 154 10.88 3.70 -10.35
CA ILE A 154 10.41 2.34 -10.04
C ILE A 154 11.59 1.39 -9.79
N THR A 155 12.62 1.44 -10.64
CA THR A 155 13.84 0.64 -10.45
C THR A 155 14.55 0.99 -9.14
N THR A 156 14.68 2.28 -8.83
CA THR A 156 15.27 2.74 -7.56
C THR A 156 14.47 2.22 -6.36
N LEU A 157 13.14 2.26 -6.45
CA LEU A 157 12.26 1.78 -5.40
C LEU A 157 12.37 0.25 -5.21
N ALA A 158 12.47 -0.49 -6.31
CA ALA A 158 12.63 -1.94 -6.31
C ALA A 158 13.99 -2.40 -5.76
N HIS A 159 15.03 -1.55 -5.82
CA HIS A 159 16.30 -1.82 -5.14
C HIS A 159 16.20 -1.68 -3.62
N ARG A 160 15.33 -0.80 -3.12
CA ARG A 160 15.19 -0.54 -1.68
C ARG A 160 14.14 -1.42 -1.01
N PHE A 161 13.01 -1.67 -1.67
CA PHE A 161 11.90 -2.44 -1.14
C PHE A 161 11.56 -3.61 -2.05
N SER A 162 11.11 -4.72 -1.44
CA SER A 162 10.52 -5.80 -2.24
C SER A 162 9.14 -5.36 -2.71
N LEU A 163 9.03 -5.05 -3.99
CA LEU A 163 7.79 -4.67 -4.64
C LEU A 163 7.60 -5.44 -5.94
N LYS A 164 6.37 -5.45 -6.42
CA LYS A 164 5.99 -5.92 -7.74
C LYS A 164 5.52 -4.73 -8.56
N ASP A 165 6.03 -4.66 -9.77
CA ASP A 165 5.49 -3.77 -10.79
C ASP A 165 4.31 -4.49 -11.45
N LEU A 166 3.10 -3.98 -11.22
CA LEU A 166 1.87 -4.54 -11.78
C LEU A 166 1.58 -4.00 -13.18
N GLY A 167 2.45 -3.13 -13.71
CA GLY A 167 2.29 -2.56 -15.04
C GLY A 167 1.28 -1.41 -15.05
N PRO A 168 0.50 -1.26 -16.13
CA PRO A 168 -0.59 -0.29 -16.20
C PRO A 168 -1.60 -0.49 -15.07
N LEU A 169 -2.15 0.62 -14.55
CA LEU A 169 -3.19 0.59 -13.52
C LEU A 169 -4.38 -0.27 -13.98
N ALA A 170 -4.63 -1.39 -13.30
CA ALA A 170 -5.76 -2.27 -13.62
C ALA A 170 -6.78 -2.32 -12.50
N TYR A 171 -6.34 -2.32 -11.24
CA TYR A 171 -7.22 -2.35 -10.07
C TYR A 171 -6.62 -1.53 -8.93
N PHE A 172 -7.38 -0.63 -8.32
CA PHE A 172 -6.93 0.10 -7.14
C PHE A 172 -8.08 0.27 -6.16
N LEU A 173 -7.88 -0.15 -4.91
CA LEU A 173 -8.89 -0.11 -3.84
C LEU A 173 -10.20 -0.82 -4.22
N GLY A 174 -10.11 -1.93 -4.95
CA GLY A 174 -11.28 -2.70 -5.41
C GLY A 174 -12.04 -2.06 -6.59
N VAL A 175 -11.53 -0.96 -7.16
CA VAL A 175 -12.04 -0.36 -8.39
C VAL A 175 -11.18 -0.81 -9.57
N GLU A 176 -11.81 -1.43 -10.55
CA GLU A 176 -11.21 -1.78 -11.83
C GLU A 176 -11.04 -0.53 -12.70
N ALA A 177 -9.88 -0.40 -13.32
CA ALA A 177 -9.53 0.66 -14.24
C ALA A 177 -9.43 0.08 -15.66
N ILE A 178 -10.42 0.39 -16.50
CA ILE A 178 -10.54 -0.09 -17.88
C ILE A 178 -10.07 1.01 -18.81
N HIS A 179 -8.95 0.79 -19.47
CA HIS A 179 -8.37 1.75 -20.42
C HIS A 179 -9.05 1.63 -21.79
N THR A 180 -9.42 2.77 -22.36
CA THR A 180 -9.78 2.88 -23.79
C THR A 180 -8.71 3.69 -24.51
N SER A 181 -8.87 3.90 -25.82
CA SER A 181 -7.91 4.70 -26.60
C SER A 181 -7.75 6.14 -26.10
N TYR A 182 -8.76 6.69 -25.41
CA TYR A 182 -8.80 8.09 -24.98
C TYR A 182 -9.23 8.30 -23.52
N ASP A 183 -9.87 7.30 -22.90
CA ASP A 183 -10.50 7.45 -21.60
C ASP A 183 -10.07 6.34 -20.62
N LEU A 184 -10.35 6.58 -19.34
CA LEU A 184 -10.24 5.60 -18.28
C LEU A 184 -11.61 5.40 -17.63
N PHE A 185 -12.19 4.22 -17.79
CA PHE A 185 -13.44 3.87 -17.13
C PHE A 185 -13.17 3.18 -15.80
N LEU A 186 -13.84 3.63 -14.74
CA LEU A 186 -13.73 3.05 -13.41
C LEU A 186 -14.96 2.18 -13.11
N SER A 187 -14.74 0.91 -12.77
CA SER A 187 -15.81 -0.07 -12.57
C SER A 187 -15.61 -0.84 -11.28
N GLN A 188 -16.70 -1.07 -10.53
CA GLN A 188 -16.72 -2.07 -9.45
C GLN A 188 -17.52 -3.31 -9.84
N TYR A 189 -17.86 -3.48 -11.13
CA TYR A 189 -18.72 -4.55 -11.61
C TYR A 189 -18.24 -5.93 -11.18
N LYS A 190 -16.94 -6.21 -11.34
CA LYS A 190 -16.35 -7.50 -10.93
C LYS A 190 -16.46 -7.73 -9.42
N TYR A 191 -16.14 -6.72 -8.62
CA TYR A 191 -16.26 -6.82 -7.15
C TYR A 191 -17.70 -7.13 -6.73
N ILE A 192 -18.68 -6.43 -7.32
CA ILE A 192 -20.11 -6.65 -7.06
C ILE A 192 -20.52 -8.08 -7.46
N ARG A 193 -20.08 -8.54 -8.64
CA ARG A 193 -20.34 -9.91 -9.12
C ARG A 193 -19.75 -10.98 -8.20
N ASP A 194 -18.48 -10.83 -7.82
CA ASP A 194 -17.79 -11.77 -6.93
C ASP A 194 -18.48 -11.82 -5.56
N LEU A 195 -18.97 -10.67 -5.07
CA LEU A 195 -19.72 -10.58 -3.82
C LEU A 195 -21.07 -11.30 -3.93
N LEU A 196 -21.81 -11.09 -5.03
CA LEU A 196 -23.10 -11.74 -5.29
C LEU A 196 -22.96 -13.27 -5.38
N GLU A 197 -21.95 -13.74 -6.11
CA GLU A 197 -21.64 -15.17 -6.24
C GLU A 197 -21.26 -15.78 -4.88
N LYS A 198 -20.40 -15.11 -4.10
CA LYS A 198 -19.99 -15.57 -2.76
C LYS A 198 -21.15 -15.70 -1.79
N HIS A 199 -22.16 -14.85 -1.90
CA HIS A 199 -23.34 -14.85 -1.03
C HIS A 199 -24.56 -15.55 -1.64
N ASN A 200 -24.42 -16.25 -2.78
CA ASN A 200 -25.51 -16.91 -3.51
C ASN A 200 -26.70 -15.97 -3.84
N CYS A 201 -26.45 -14.66 -3.95
CA CYS A 201 -27.45 -13.69 -4.39
C CYS A 201 -27.49 -13.70 -5.92
N ARG A 202 -28.53 -14.29 -6.52
CA ARG A 202 -28.73 -14.19 -7.96
C ARG A 202 -29.06 -12.73 -8.32
N PRO A 203 -28.35 -12.10 -9.28
CA PRO A 203 -28.80 -10.82 -9.80
C PRO A 203 -30.18 -11.04 -10.42
N SER A 204 -31.21 -10.47 -9.80
CA SER A 204 -32.52 -10.36 -10.43
C SER A 204 -32.31 -9.45 -11.64
N ILE A 205 -32.49 -10.00 -12.84
CA ILE A 205 -32.42 -9.24 -14.08
C ILE A 205 -33.53 -8.18 -14.01
N LEU A 206 -33.19 -6.96 -13.64
CA LEU A 206 -34.01 -5.80 -13.99
C LEU A 206 -33.58 -5.41 -15.41
N SER A 207 -34.26 -6.01 -16.38
CA SER A 207 -34.32 -5.48 -17.74
C SER A 207 -35.07 -4.15 -17.71
N LEU A 208 -34.34 -3.06 -17.89
CA LEU A 208 -34.85 -1.79 -18.42
C LEU A 208 -34.03 -1.43 -19.66
#